data_AF-A0A165HCK0-F1
#
_entry.id   AF-A0A165HCK0-F1
#
_cell.length_a   1.000
_cell.length_b   1.000
_cell.length_c   1.000
_cell.angle_alpha   90.00
_cell.angle_beta   90.00
_cell.angle_gamma   90.00
#
_symmetry.space_group_name_H-M   'P 1'
#
loop_
_entity.id
_entity.type
_entity.pdbx_description
1 polymer ?
#
loop_
_entity_poly.entity_id
_entity_poly.type
_entity_poly.pdbx_seq_one_letter_code
_entity_poly.pdbx_strand_id
1 'polypeptide(L)' 'MAEVCRSYDWECFKCKVCSVCGKVTEHDGNRMIFCDSCDRGWHQYCMDPPLVPLPR' A
#
# COMPACT_ATOMS: atom_id res chain seq x y z
N MET A 1 2.28 20.69 -4.11
CA MET A 1 2.74 19.39 -3.57
C MET A 1 2.66 19.30 -2.05
N ALA A 2 2.95 20.37 -1.29
CA ALA A 2 2.86 20.36 0.18
C ALA A 2 1.44 20.54 0.76
N GLU A 3 0.43 20.83 -0.07
CA GLU A 3 -0.94 21.15 0.37
C GLU A 3 -1.82 19.91 0.53
N VAL A 4 -1.58 18.85 -0.26
CA VAL A 4 -2.36 17.60 -0.18
C VAL A 4 -2.01 16.79 1.07
N CYS A 5 -0.74 16.79 1.51
CA CYS A 5 -0.33 16.13 2.75
C CYS A 5 -0.92 16.76 4.02
N ARG A 6 -1.63 17.90 3.92
CA ARG A 6 -2.32 18.56 5.03
C ARG A 6 -3.83 18.35 5.02
N SER A 7 -4.39 17.73 3.97
CA SER A 7 -5.85 17.51 3.87
C SER A 7 -6.30 16.18 4.50
N TYR A 8 -5.38 15.36 4.99
CA TYR A 8 -5.64 14.12 5.73
C TYR A 8 -4.57 13.91 6.81
N ASP A 9 -4.90 13.17 7.87
CA ASP A 9 -3.94 12.75 8.89
C ASP A 9 -2.79 11.99 8.24
N TRP A 10 -1.58 12.55 8.33
CA TRP A 10 -0.39 11.95 7.73
C TRP A 10 -0.09 10.61 8.41
N GLU A 11 -0.15 9.52 7.65
CA GLU A 11 0.22 8.19 8.10
C GLU A 11 1.61 7.82 7.58
N CYS A 12 2.44 7.23 8.45
CA CYS A 12 3.77 6.77 8.08
C CYS A 12 3.71 5.65 7.02
N PHE A 13 4.77 5.46 6.22
CA PHE A 13 4.85 4.38 5.21
C PHE A 13 4.54 2.98 5.77
N LYS A 14 4.88 2.73 7.05
CA LYS A 14 4.60 1.46 7.75
C LYS A 14 3.18 1.37 8.33
N CYS A 15 2.53 2.52 8.48
CA CYS A 15 1.21 2.66 9.10
C CYS A 15 0.09 2.49 8.06
N LYS A 16 0.42 2.64 6.77
CA LYS A 16 -0.53 2.43 5.67
C LYS A 16 -1.08 1.01 5.66
N VAL A 17 -2.39 0.93 5.54
CA VAL A 17 -3.13 -0.33 5.47
C VAL A 17 -3.52 -0.67 4.03
N CYS A 18 -3.67 -1.96 3.76
CA CYS A 18 -4.22 -2.42 2.49
C CYS A 18 -5.70 -2.06 2.38
N SER A 19 -6.10 -1.43 1.28
CA SER A 19 -7.52 -1.07 1.03
C SER A 19 -8.46 -2.26 0.84
N VAL A 20 -7.92 -3.48 0.75
CA VAL A 20 -8.69 -4.73 0.55
C VAL A 20 -8.87 -5.47 1.88
N CYS A 21 -7.79 -5.69 2.63
CA CYS A 21 -7.82 -6.49 3.86
C CYS A 21 -7.69 -5.68 5.15
N GLY A 22 -7.44 -4.37 5.07
CA GLY A 22 -7.27 -3.48 6.22
C GLY A 22 -6.03 -3.74 7.08
N LYS A 23 -5.11 -4.60 6.63
CA LYS A 23 -3.89 -4.95 7.37
C LYS A 23 -2.69 -4.11 6.90
N VAL A 24 -1.80 -3.81 7.84
CA VAL A 24 -0.49 -3.21 7.55
C VAL A 24 0.47 -4.25 6.97
N THR A 25 1.61 -3.79 6.44
CA THR A 25 2.69 -4.69 6.04
C THR A 25 3.37 -5.27 7.29
N GLU A 26 2.98 -6.48 7.71
CA GLU A 26 3.48 -7.09 8.94
C GLU A 26 4.84 -7.80 8.80
N HIS A 27 5.28 -8.21 7.60
CA HIS A 27 6.52 -8.99 7.41
C HIS A 27 7.15 -8.83 6.01
N ASP A 28 8.48 -9.00 5.93
CA ASP A 28 9.36 -8.98 4.74
C ASP A 28 8.89 -9.78 3.49
N GLY A 29 7.82 -10.57 3.60
CA GLY A 29 7.21 -11.33 2.49
C GLY A 29 6.01 -10.66 1.81
N ASN A 30 5.37 -9.68 2.45
CA ASN A 30 4.18 -8.99 1.91
C ASN A 30 4.55 -7.61 1.39
N ARG A 31 5.05 -7.51 0.16
CA ARG A 31 5.29 -6.18 -0.42
C ARG A 31 3.94 -5.51 -0.68
N MET A 32 3.74 -4.34 -0.08
CA MET A 32 2.61 -3.47 -0.36
C MET A 32 3.01 -2.47 -1.44
N ILE A 33 2.16 -2.31 -2.44
CA ILE A 33 2.30 -1.28 -3.48
C ILE A 33 1.45 -0.07 -3.11
N PHE A 34 1.91 1.12 -3.48
CA PHE A 34 1.20 2.37 -3.28
C PHE A 34 0.87 3.00 -4.63
N CYS A 35 -0.29 3.63 -4.74
CA CYS A 35 -0.61 4.41 -5.94
C CYS A 35 -0.11 5.83 -5.80
N ASP A 36 0.75 6.28 -6.73
CA ASP A 36 1.31 7.64 -6.74
C ASP A 36 0.26 8.76 -6.87
N SER A 37 -0.95 8.43 -7.33
CA SER A 37 -2.04 9.41 -7.51
C SER A 37 -3.00 9.51 -6.33
N CYS A 38 -3.13 8.46 -5.50
CA CYS A 38 -4.11 8.44 -4.40
C CYS A 38 -3.55 8.01 -3.05
N ASP A 39 -2.26 7.67 -2.96
CA ASP A 39 -1.54 7.31 -1.73
C ASP A 39 -2.18 6.14 -0.94
N ARG A 40 -3.01 5.34 -1.61
CA ARG A 40 -3.59 4.10 -1.08
C ARG A 40 -2.63 2.94 -1.25
N GLY A 41 -2.59 2.06 -0.25
CA GLY A 41 -1.79 0.84 -0.25
C GLY A 41 -2.60 -0.40 -0.63
N TRP A 42 -1.98 -1.33 -1.36
CA TRP A 42 -2.51 -2.67 -1.64
C TRP A 42 -1.42 -3.72 -1.50
N HIS A 43 -1.72 -4.83 -0.83
CA HIS A 43 -0.81 -5.98 -0.87
C HIS A 43 -0.81 -6.58 -2.28
N GLN A 44 0.37 -7.01 -2.75
CA GLN A 44 0.52 -7.73 -4.02
C GLN A 44 -0.45 -8.90 -4.18
N TYR A 45 -0.71 -9.64 -3.09
CA TYR A 45 -1.61 -10.79 -3.06
C TYR A 45 -3.09 -10.45 -2.88
N CYS A 46 -3.43 -9.23 -2.46
CA CYS A 46 -4.82 -8.81 -2.28
C CYS A 46 -5.42 -8.23 -3.57
N MET A 47 -4.62 -8.05 -4.62
CA MET A 47 -5.11 -7.70 -5.94
C MET A 47 -5.59 -8.95 -6.68
N ASP A 48 -6.59 -8.78 -7.53
CA ASP A 48 -7.10 -9.80 -8.45
C ASP A 48 -6.92 -9.28 -9.88
N PRO A 49 -6.04 -9.90 -10.70
CA PRO A 49 -5.15 -11.01 -10.38
C PRO A 49 -4.00 -10.60 -9.42
N PRO A 50 -3.48 -11.53 -8.59
CA PRO A 50 -2.39 -11.21 -7.67
C PRO A 50 -1.12 -10.87 -8.45
N LEU A 51 -0.49 -9.75 -8.07
CA LEU A 51 0.81 -9.35 -8.61
C LEU A 51 1.90 -10.23 -7.99
N VAL A 52 1.96 -11.49 -8.39
CA VAL A 52 3.10 -12.36 -8.07
C VAL A 52 4.36 -11.76 -8.70
N PRO A 53 5.51 -11.75 -7.99
CA PRO A 53 6.76 -11.39 -8.62
C PRO A 53 7.00 -12.34 -9.79
N LEU A 54 7.30 -11.79 -10.97
CA LEU A 54 7.73 -12.55 -12.14
C LEU A 54 8.78 -13.58 -11.69
N PRO A 55 8.66 -14.86 -12.08
CA PRO A 55 9.72 -15.83 -11.80
C PRO A 55 11.03 -15.32 -12.40
N ARG A 56 12.10 -15.41 -11.62
CA ARG A 56 13.46 -15.06 -12.06
C ARG A 56 13.96 -16.02 -13.13
#